data_AF-A0A1R1YBA1-F1
#
_entry.id   AF-A0A1R1YBA1-F1
#
_cell.length_a   1.000
_cell.length_b   1.000
_cell.length_c   1.000
_cell.angle_alpha   90.00
_cell.angle_beta   90.00
_cell.angle_gamma   90.00
#
_symmetry.space_group_name_H-M   'P 1'
#
loop_
_entity.id
_entity.type
_entity.pdbx_description
1 polymer ?
#
loop_
_entity_poly.entity_id
_entity_poly.type
_entity_poly.pdbx_seq_one_letter_code
_entity_poly.pdbx_strand_id
1 'polypeptide(L)'
;MKIRINKLSATAFWNWDVKSKDICGICRLEYESSCPECLYPGTSCPIQSGSCGHTFHDHCINKWLTSENSTNICPMDRTVWIPLP
;
A
#
# COMPACT_ATOMS: atom_id res chain seq x y z
N MET A 1 -11.35 45.09 4.39
CA MET A 1 -12.16 44.27 5.33
C MET A 1 -11.26 43.18 5.89
N LYS A 2 -11.27 42.93 7.22
CA LYS A 2 -10.34 42.01 7.89
C LYS A 2 -11.14 40.98 8.70
N ILE A 3 -11.11 39.71 8.29
CA ILE A 3 -11.81 38.62 8.98
C ILE A 3 -10.83 37.95 9.95
N ARG A 4 -11.29 37.61 11.16
CA ARG A 4 -10.53 36.86 12.17
C ARG A 4 -11.24 35.55 12.48
N ILE A 5 -10.52 34.43 12.39
CA ILE A 5 -11.01 33.12 12.82
C ILE A 5 -10.67 32.97 14.31
N ASN A 6 -11.69 32.84 15.15
CA ASN A 6 -11.51 32.75 16.60
C ASN A 6 -11.26 31.32 17.08
N LYS A 7 -11.78 30.33 16.35
CA LYS A 7 -11.62 28.90 16.65
C LYS A 7 -11.80 28.09 15.37
N LEU A 8 -10.94 27.09 15.18
CA LEU A 8 -11.04 26.12 14.10
C LEU A 8 -10.99 24.71 14.71
N SER A 9 -11.96 23.88 14.34
CA SER A 9 -11.99 22.46 14.69
C SER A 9 -11.97 21.67 13.38
N ALA A 10 -10.79 21.20 12.99
CA ALA A 10 -10.59 20.43 11.77
C ALA A 10 -10.52 18.93 12.08
N THR A 11 -11.08 18.13 11.18
CA THR A 11 -10.98 16.66 11.18
C THR A 11 -10.31 16.24 9.88
N ALA A 12 -9.47 15.22 9.95
CA ALA A 12 -8.78 14.68 8.80
C ALA A 12 -8.86 13.15 8.79
N PHE A 13 -8.75 12.59 7.60
CA PHE A 13 -8.45 11.18 7.37
C PHE A 13 -7.05 11.12 6.75
N TRP A 14 -6.36 10.01 6.94
CA TRP A 14 -5.07 9.77 6.32
C TRP A 14 -5.26 8.80 5.16
N ASN A 15 -4.35 8.89 4.19
CA ASN A 15 -4.24 7.93 3.11
C ASN A 15 -2.77 7.67 2.84
N TRP A 16 -2.49 6.50 2.25
CA TRP A 16 -1.18 6.21 1.70
C TRP A 16 -0.88 7.08 0.48
N ASP A 17 0.30 7.70 0.45
CA ASP A 17 0.80 8.45 -0.71
C ASP A 17 1.42 7.48 -1.73
N VAL A 18 0.57 6.92 -2.60
CA VAL A 18 0.96 5.90 -3.59
C VAL A 18 0.57 6.30 -5.01
N LYS A 19 1.37 5.87 -5.99
CA LYS A 19 1.13 6.18 -7.41
C LYS A 19 0.04 5.29 -8.03
N SER A 20 -0.09 4.05 -7.58
CA SER A 20 -1.06 3.10 -8.12
C SER A 20 -2.42 3.24 -7.44
N LYS A 21 -3.48 2.82 -8.16
CA LYS A 21 -4.87 2.81 -7.69
C LYS A 21 -4.99 2.20 -6.29
N ASP A 22 -5.96 2.65 -5.51
CA ASP A 22 -6.16 2.43 -4.06
C ASP A 22 -6.29 0.97 -3.57
N ILE A 23 -6.03 -0.03 -4.44
CA ILE A 23 -6.29 -1.45 -4.19
C ILE A 23 -5.03 -2.27 -4.46
N CYS A 24 -4.69 -3.15 -3.52
CA CYS A 24 -3.65 -4.15 -3.70
C CYS A 24 -4.03 -5.17 -4.78
N GLY A 25 -3.22 -5.28 -5.84
CA GLY A 25 -3.47 -6.21 -6.95
C GLY A 25 -3.45 -7.71 -6.59
N ILE A 26 -2.94 -8.07 -5.40
CA ILE A 26 -2.83 -9.45 -4.93
C ILE A 26 -4.07 -9.85 -4.11
N CYS A 27 -4.36 -9.14 -3.01
CA CYS A 27 -5.51 -9.46 -2.15
C CYS A 27 -6.80 -8.76 -2.55
N ARG A 28 -6.76 -7.79 -3.49
CA ARG A 28 -7.89 -7.00 -3.97
C ARG A 28 -8.62 -6.19 -2.89
N LEU A 29 -7.92 -5.90 -1.79
CA LEU A 29 -8.39 -5.01 -0.74
C LEU A 29 -7.70 -3.64 -0.85
N GLU A 30 -8.34 -2.62 -0.29
CA GLU A 30 -7.82 -1.25 -0.28
C GLU A 30 -6.54 -1.15 0.57
N TYR A 31 -5.64 -0.22 0.22
CA TYR A 31 -4.41 -0.01 1.00
C TYR A 31 -4.67 0.49 2.43
N GLU A 32 -5.80 1.17 2.65
CA GLU A 32 -6.23 1.64 3.97
C GLU A 32 -6.74 0.48 4.86
N SER A 33 -7.06 -0.66 4.25
CA SER A 33 -7.53 -1.86 4.94
C SER A 33 -6.39 -2.85 5.18
N SER A 34 -6.55 -3.73 6.16
CA SER A 34 -5.59 -4.79 6.38
C SER A 34 -5.72 -5.90 5.34
N CYS A 35 -4.61 -6.55 4.98
CA CYS A 35 -4.68 -7.77 4.18
C CYS A 35 -5.43 -8.88 4.95
N PRO A 36 -5.89 -9.96 4.29
CA PRO A 36 -6.71 -11.01 4.93
C PRO A 36 -6.03 -11.75 6.10
N GLU A 37 -4.70 -11.64 6.21
CA GLU A 37 -3.91 -12.26 7.28
C GLU A 37 -3.68 -11.31 8.47
N CYS A 38 -4.00 -10.02 8.31
CA CYS A 38 -3.76 -8.99 9.31
C CYS A 38 -5.07 -8.50 9.93
N LEU A 39 -5.07 -8.34 11.25
CA LEU A 39 -6.22 -7.85 11.99
C LEU A 39 -6.35 -6.32 11.94
N TYR A 40 -5.22 -5.61 11.89
CA TYR A 40 -5.17 -4.14 11.90
C TYR A 40 -4.39 -3.60 10.70
N PRO A 41 -4.81 -2.48 10.09
CA PRO A 41 -4.04 -1.79 9.06
C PRO A 41 -2.88 -0.97 9.66
N GLY A 42 -2.07 -0.34 8.81
CA GLY A 42 -0.99 0.53 9.24
C GLY A 42 0.30 -0.25 9.53
N THR A 43 0.81 -0.18 10.76
CA THR A 43 2.12 -0.76 11.11
C THR A 43 2.17 -2.28 11.03
N SER A 44 1.04 -2.96 11.26
CA SER A 44 0.93 -4.41 11.14
C SER A 44 0.68 -4.91 9.73
N CYS A 45 0.37 -4.02 8.78
CA CYS A 45 0.22 -4.36 7.37
C CYS A 45 0.69 -3.18 6.52
N PRO A 46 2.02 -2.91 6.49
CA PRO A 46 2.55 -1.80 5.72
C PRO A 46 2.38 -2.07 4.23
N ILE A 47 2.43 -0.99 3.46
CA ILE A 47 2.49 -1.08 2.00
C ILE A 47 3.94 -1.07 1.54
N GLN A 48 4.22 -1.76 0.44
CA GLN A 48 5.53 -1.79 -0.20
C GLN A 48 5.39 -1.52 -1.69
N SER A 49 6.22 -0.60 -2.18
CA SER A 49 6.28 -0.24 -3.59
C SER A 49 7.53 -0.84 -4.24
N GLY A 50 7.41 -1.30 -5.47
CA GLY A 50 8.54 -1.77 -6.26
C GLY A 50 9.13 -0.66 -7.13
N SER A 51 10.38 -0.83 -7.56
CA SER A 51 11.02 0.06 -8.54
C SER A 51 10.26 0.15 -9.87
N CYS A 52 9.47 -0.88 -10.19
CA CYS A 52 8.54 -0.93 -11.31
C CYS A 52 7.32 0.01 -11.17
N GLY A 53 7.11 0.61 -10.00
CA GLY A 53 6.02 1.55 -9.73
C GLY A 53 4.70 0.90 -9.27
N HIS A 54 4.68 -0.43 -9.06
CA HIS A 54 3.53 -1.13 -8.49
C HIS A 54 3.62 -1.22 -6.97
N THR A 55 2.49 -1.02 -6.30
CA THR A 55 2.38 -1.06 -4.83
C THR A 55 1.47 -2.19 -4.37
N PHE A 56 1.86 -2.88 -3.29
CA PHE A 56 1.09 -3.96 -2.67
C PHE A 56 1.17 -3.84 -1.15
N HIS A 57 0.33 -4.59 -0.43
CA HIS A 57 0.62 -4.87 0.98
C HIS A 57 1.90 -5.68 1.08
N ASP A 58 2.76 -5.36 2.03
CA ASP A 58 4.06 -6.02 2.24
C ASP A 58 3.89 -7.54 2.39
N HIS A 59 2.98 -7.99 3.24
CA HIS A 59 2.70 -9.42 3.40
C HIS A 59 2.20 -10.10 2.13
N CYS A 60 1.40 -9.40 1.32
CA CYS A 60 0.91 -9.95 0.07
C CYS A 60 2.05 -10.16 -0.93
N ILE A 61 2.93 -9.18 -1.09
CA ILE A 61 4.06 -9.31 -2.02
C ILE A 61 5.11 -10.29 -1.50
N ASN A 62 5.40 -10.31 -0.20
CA ASN A 62 6.35 -11.27 0.39
C ASN A 62 5.86 -12.71 0.23
N LYS A 63 4.56 -12.95 0.45
CA LYS A 63 3.94 -14.26 0.19
C LYS A 63 4.00 -14.65 -1.28
N TRP A 64 3.79 -13.69 -2.18
CA TRP A 64 3.96 -13.93 -3.62
C TRP A 64 5.39 -14.33 -3.95
N LEU A 65 6.40 -13.55 -3.53
CA LEU A 65 7.83 -13.79 -3.79
C LEU A 65 8.38 -15.08 -3.17
N THR A 66 7.74 -15.56 -2.09
CA THR A 66 8.11 -16.84 -1.46
C THR A 66 7.46 -18.05 -2.15
N SER A 67 6.46 -17.84 -3.02
CA SER A 67 5.80 -18.93 -3.72
C SER A 67 6.71 -19.55 -4.79
N GLU A 68 6.67 -20.87 -4.94
CA GLU A 68 7.55 -21.66 -5.83
C GLU A 68 7.49 -21.22 -7.31
N ASN A 69 6.38 -20.63 -7.73
CA ASN A 69 6.17 -20.16 -9.10
C ASN A 69 6.64 -18.72 -9.34
N SER A 70 7.03 -18.00 -8.28
CA SER A 70 7.48 -16.63 -8.40
C SER A 70 8.99 -16.60 -8.61
N THR A 71 9.42 -16.20 -9.79
CA THR A 71 10.84 -16.01 -10.12
C THR A 71 11.36 -14.66 -9.59
N ASN A 72 10.96 -14.26 -8.38
CA ASN A 72 11.17 -12.91 -7.85
C ASN A 72 10.69 -11.80 -8.79
N ILE A 73 9.54 -12.01 -9.43
CA ILE A 73 8.94 -11.07 -10.38
C ILE A 73 7.70 -10.41 -9.80
N CYS A 74 7.49 -9.15 -10.21
CA CYS A 74 6.26 -8.41 -9.95
C CYS A 74 5.05 -9.12 -10.60
N PRO A 75 3.93 -9.29 -9.89
CA PRO A 75 2.74 -9.98 -10.43
C PRO A 75 2.04 -9.21 -11.56
N MET A 76 2.27 -7.89 -11.68
CA MET A 76 1.58 -7.03 -12.65
C MET A 76 2.31 -6.92 -13.99
N ASP A 77 3.63 -6.72 -13.96
CA ASP A 77 4.44 -6.47 -15.16
C ASP A 77 5.48 -7.56 -15.44
N ARG A 78 5.62 -8.54 -14.54
CA ARG A 78 6.58 -9.66 -14.64
C ARG A 78 8.05 -9.24 -14.71
N THR A 79 8.37 -8.00 -14.31
CA THR A 79 9.75 -7.54 -14.14
C THR A 79 10.32 -8.00 -12.80
N VAL A 80 11.64 -8.01 -12.65
CA VAL A 80 12.29 -8.38 -11.38
C VAL A 80 11.83 -7.42 -10.28
N TRP A 81 11.31 -7.97 -9.19
CA TRP A 81 10.86 -7.20 -8.05
C TRP A 81 12.05 -6.66 -7.26
N ILE A 82 12.15 -5.34 -7.16
CA ILE A 82 13.12 -4.65 -6.32
C ILE A 82 12.31 -3.73 -5.40
N PRO A 83 12.26 -3.99 -4.08
CA PRO A 83 11.52 -3.14 -3.15
C PRO A 83 12.18 -1.75 -3.06
N LEU A 84 11.35 -0.71 -3.05
CA LEU A 84 11.77 0.65 -2.72
C LEU A 84 11.84 0.82 -1.20
N PRO A 85 12.78 1.64 -0.70
CA PRO A 85 12.90 1.95 0.73
C PRO A 85 11.72 2.77 1.25
#